data_AF-A0A1B7WFQ3-F1
#
_entry.id   AF-A0A1B7WFQ3-F1
#
_cell.length_a   1.000
_cell.length_b   1.000
_cell.length_c   1.000
_cell.angle_alpha   90.00
_cell.angle_beta   90.00
_cell.angle_gamma   90.00
#
_symmetry.space_group_name_H-M   'P 1'
#
loop_
_entity.id
_entity.type
_entity.pdbx_description
1 polymer ?
#
loop_
_entity_poly.entity_id
_entity_poly.type
_entity_poly.pdbx_seq_one_letter_code
_entity_poly.pdbx_strand_id
1 'polypeptide(L)' 'MNNQGKQVYNYTVILEREEDGGYHAFCPLLKGCHSQGDTFEEAIANITEAVELYLESLMADNQPIPKEDFIVKPLTVLV' A
#
# COMPACT_ATOMS: atom_id res chain seq x y z
N MET A 1 17.55 22.01 -16.73
CA MET A 1 16.42 21.76 -15.81
C MET A 1 16.00 20.33 -16.05
N ASN A 2 16.54 19.41 -15.25
CA ASN A 2 16.41 17.99 -15.51
C ASN A 2 14.99 17.59 -15.17
N ASN A 3 14.23 17.20 -16.19
CA ASN A 3 12.92 16.59 -16.07
C ASN A 3 13.15 15.24 -15.38
N GLN A 4 13.13 15.20 -14.04
CA GLN A 4 13.21 13.94 -13.29
C GLN A 4 11.92 13.18 -13.60
N GLY A 5 12.05 12.20 -14.49
CA GLY A 5 10.94 11.39 -14.97
C GLY A 5 10.18 10.80 -13.80
N LYS A 6 8.85 10.94 -13.83
CA LYS A 6 7.94 10.36 -12.85
C LYS A 6 8.25 8.87 -12.71
N GLN A 7 8.74 8.46 -11.55
CA GLN A 7 9.06 7.07 -11.27
C GLN A 7 7.76 6.35 -10.88
N VAL A 8 7.55 5.17 -11.45
CA VAL A 8 6.40 4.30 -11.11
C VAL A 8 6.84 3.32 -10.02
N TYR A 9 6.06 3.26 -8.95
CA TYR A 9 6.22 2.29 -7.87
C TYR A 9 4.99 1.37 -7.85
N ASN A 10 5.22 0.09 -7.59
CA ASN A 10 4.15 -0.91 -7.45
C ASN A 10 4.29 -1.55 -6.07
N TYR A 11 3.18 -1.56 -5.34
CA TYR A 11 3.09 -2.16 -4.01
C TYR A 11 1.81 -2.99 -3.94
N THR A 12 1.92 -4.15 -3.31
CA THR A 12 0.80 -5.02 -2.99
C THR A 12 0.12 -4.48 -1.74
N VAL A 13 -1.18 -4.26 -1.84
CA VAL A 13 -2.06 -3.92 -0.72
C VAL A 13 -3.00 -5.09 -0.44
N ILE A 14 -3.28 -5.30 0.85
CA ILE A 14 -4.27 -6.26 1.32
C ILE A 14 -5.50 -5.46 1.76
N LEU A 15 -6.68 -5.91 1.34
CA LEU A 15 -7.96 -5.35 1.78
C LEU A 15 -8.73 -6.40 2.56
N GLU A 16 -9.10 -6.04 3.78
CA GLU A 16 -9.90 -6.84 4.70
C GLU A 16 -11.27 -6.19 4.84
N ARG A 17 -12.33 -7.00 4.83
CA ARG A 17 -13.68 -6.50 5.11
C ARG A 17 -13.85 -6.42 6.62
N GLU A 18 -14.30 -5.27 7.10
CA GLU A 18 -14.57 -5.03 8.51
C GLU A 18 -15.95 -5.57 8.94
N GLU A 19 -16.10 -5.91 10.22
CA GLU A 19 -17.33 -6.53 10.77
C GLU A 19 -18.55 -5.61 10.63
N ASP A 20 -18.36 -4.30 10.83
CA ASP A 20 -19.41 -3.28 10.76
C ASP A 20 -19.65 -2.74 9.33
N GLY A 21 -19.01 -3.34 8.32
CA GLY A 21 -19.00 -2.86 6.94
C GLY A 21 -17.76 -2.01 6.62
N GLY A 22 -17.56 -1.71 5.34
CA GLY A 22 -16.34 -1.07 4.86
C GLY A 22 -15.15 -2.03 4.72
N TYR A 23 -13.97 -1.43 4.55
CA TYR A 23 -12.72 -2.11 4.30
C TYR A 23 -11.55 -1.44 5.02
N HIS A 24 -10.70 -2.25 5.63
CA HIS A 24 -9.37 -1.88 6.07
C HIS A 24 -8.37 -2.27 4.97
N ALA A 25 -7.50 -1.34 4.59
CA ALA A 25 -6.49 -1.53 3.56
C ALA A 25 -5.10 -1.26 4.12
N PHE A 26 -4.13 -2.10 3.80
CA PHE A 26 -2.75 -1.91 4.26
C PHE A 26 -1.72 -2.48 3.28
N CYS A 27 -0.52 -1.90 3.29
CA CYS A 27 0.62 -2.43 2.55
C CYS A 27 1.58 -3.18 3.50
N PRO A 28 1.72 -4.51 3.40
CA PRO A 28 2.57 -5.28 4.30
C PRO A 28 4.05 -4.85 4.30
N LEU A 29 4.55 -4.36 3.15
CA LEU A 29 5.94 -3.91 3.01
C LEU A 29 6.18 -2.56 3.69
N LEU A 30 5.20 -1.66 3.65
CA LEU A 30 5.28 -0.32 4.21
C LEU A 30 4.69 -0.33 5.61
N LYS A 31 5.51 -0.73 6.60
CA LYS A 31 5.08 -0.90 7.99
C LYS A 31 4.37 0.34 8.51
N GLY A 32 3.15 0.16 9.02
CA GLY A 32 2.34 1.27 9.54
C GLY A 32 1.56 2.05 8.47
N CYS A 33 1.69 1.69 7.19
CA CYS A 33 0.86 2.24 6.12
C CYS A 33 -0.47 1.48 6.06
N HIS A 34 -1.44 2.03 6.79
CA HIS A 34 -2.81 1.54 6.88
C HIS A 34 -3.77 2.67 6.51
N SER A 35 -4.92 2.29 5.97
CA SER A 35 -6.02 3.20 5.66
C SER A 35 -7.33 2.42 5.69
N GLN A 36 -8.46 3.11 5.53
CA GLN A 36 -9.78 2.49 5.55
C GLN A 36 -10.76 3.28 4.67
N GLY A 37 -11.87 2.65 4.30
CA GLY A 37 -12.98 3.30 3.59
C GLY A 37 -14.28 2.53 3.74
N ASP A 38 -15.41 3.22 3.60
CA ASP A 38 -16.75 2.64 3.69
C ASP A 38 -17.06 1.76 2.46
N THR A 39 -16.34 2.01 1.36
CA THR A 39 -16.42 1.24 0.11
C THR A 39 -15.05 0.70 -0.31
N PHE A 40 -15.05 -0.28 -1.20
CA PHE A 40 -13.81 -0.85 -1.73
C PHE A 40 -13.00 0.22 -2.47
N GLU A 41 -13.67 1.01 -3.30
CA GLU A 41 -13.07 2.09 -4.09
C GLU A 41 -12.49 3.19 -3.20
N GLU A 42 -13.19 3.56 -2.13
CA GLU A 42 -12.70 4.54 -1.15
C GLU A 42 -11.49 4.01 -0.40
N ALA A 43 -11.51 2.75 0.07
CA ALA A 43 -10.36 2.17 0.74
C ALA A 43 -9.12 2.11 -0.17
N ILE A 44 -9.30 1.84 -1.47
CA ILE A 44 -8.24 1.90 -2.48
C ILE A 44 -7.73 3.33 -2.68
N ALA A 45 -8.61 4.32 -2.78
CA ALA A 45 -8.19 5.71 -2.92
C ALA A 45 -7.37 6.16 -1.69
N ASN A 46 -7.89 5.88 -0.50
CA ASN A 46 -7.29 6.31 0.76
C ASN A 46 -5.95 5.60 1.03
N ILE A 47 -5.80 4.31 0.71
CA ILE A 47 -4.50 3.63 0.83
C ILE A 47 -3.50 4.10 -0.22
N THR A 48 -3.97 4.48 -1.41
CA THR A 48 -3.10 5.05 -2.46
C THR A 48 -2.47 6.35 -1.97
N GLU A 49 -3.27 7.27 -1.43
CA GLU A 49 -2.76 8.52 -0.85
C GLU A 49 -1.80 8.25 0.31
N ALA A 50 -2.13 7.31 1.20
CA ALA A 50 -1.26 6.94 2.32
C ALA A 50 0.10 6.37 1.86
N VAL A 51 0.12 5.55 0.80
CA VAL A 51 1.36 5.03 0.20
C VAL A 51 2.16 6.16 -0.44
N GLU A 52 1.52 7.05 -1.20
CA GLU A 52 2.18 8.21 -1.81
C GLU A 52 2.87 9.09 -0.76
N LEU A 53 2.13 9.45 0.31
CA LEU A 53 2.67 10.23 1.43
C LEU A 53 3.83 9.52 2.14
N TYR A 54 3.74 8.19 2.31
CA TYR A 54 4.83 7.42 2.90
C TYR A 54 6.11 7.51 2.04
N LEU A 55 6.00 7.36 0.73
CA LEU A 55 7.13 7.47 -0.19
C LEU A 55 7.70 8.89 -0.21
N GLU A 56 6.86 9.92 -0.24
CA GLU A 56 7.29 11.31 -0.17
C GLU A 56 8.08 11.60 1.11
N SER A 57 7.63 11.07 2.25
CA SER A 57 8.37 11.19 3.53
C SER A 57 9.75 10.53 3.45
N LEU A 58 9.85 9.32 2.90
CA LEU A 58 11.14 8.66 2.72
C LEU A 58 12.07 9.47 1.81
N MET A 59 11.55 10.02 0.72
CA MET A 59 12.34 10.84 -0.20
C MET A 59 12.83 12.13 0.47
N ALA A 60 11.98 12.79 1.26
CA ALA A 60 12.34 13.99 2.01
C ALA A 60 13.48 13.72 3.01
N ASP A 61 13.46 12.54 3.65
CA ASP A 61 14.46 12.11 4.61
C ASP A 61 15.69 11.43 3.97
N ASN A 62 15.79 11.39 2.64
CA ASN A 62 16.83 10.67 1.87
C ASN A 62 16.95 9.18 2.26
N GLN A 63 15.84 8.56 2.63
CA GLN A 63 15.76 7.14 2.94
C GLN A 63 15.54 6.30 1.67
N PRO A 64 16.03 5.05 1.62
CA PRO A 64 15.83 4.18 0.48
C PRO A 64 14.35 3.82 0.33
N ILE A 65 13.86 3.83 -0.91
CA ILE A 65 12.50 3.39 -1.22
C ILE A 65 12.41 1.85 -1.17
N PRO A 66 11.53 1.26 -0.32
CA PRO A 66 11.36 -0.19 -0.23
C PRO A 66 10.93 -0.78 -1.56
N LYS A 67 11.51 -1.91 -1.93
CA LYS A 67 11.13 -2.69 -3.12
C LYS A 67 10.54 -4.02 -2.68
N GLU A 68 9.50 -4.46 -3.38
CA GLU A 68 8.96 -5.79 -3.14
C GLU A 68 9.96 -6.86 -3.57
N ASP A 69 10.27 -7.77 -2.66
CA ASP A 69 11.11 -8.94 -2.88
C ASP A 69 10.49 -10.17 -2.20
N PHE A 70 9.18 -10.35 -2.42
CA PHE A 70 8.45 -11.50 -1.89
C PHE A 70 7.35 -11.91 -2.87
N ILE A 71 6.95 -13.18 -2.78
CA ILE A 71 5.89 -13.76 -3.60
C ILE A 71 4.64 -13.89 -2.74
N VAL A 72 3.54 -13.23 -3.15
CA VAL A 72 2.22 -13.46 -2.57
C VAL A 72 1.58 -14.64 -3.29
N LYS A 73 1.42 -15.76 -2.58
CA LYS A 73 0.81 -16.98 -3.12
C LYS A 73 -0.25 -17.53 -2.17
N PRO A 74 -1.54 -17.53 -2.56
CA PRO A 74 -2.55 -18.29 -1.86
C PRO A 74 -2.18 -19.79 -1.84
N LEU A 75 -2.35 -20.45 -0.70
CA LEU A 75 -2.15 -21.88 -0.53
C LEU A 75 -3.46 -22.53 -0.08
N THR A 76 -3.82 -23.64 -0.72
CA THR A 76 -4.97 -24.46 -0.33
C THR A 76 -4.48 -25.63 0.50
N VAL A 77 -5.08 -25.83 1.66
CA VAL A 77 -4.79 -26.95 2.57
C VAL A 77 -6.05 -27.77 2.81
N LEU A 78 -5.90 -29.07 2.99
CA LEU A 78 -6.98 -29.98 3.37
C LEU A 78 -6.78 -30.35 4.84
N VAL A 79 -7.83 -30.21 5.64
CA VAL A 79 -7.89 -30.60 7.06
C VAL A 79 -8.93 -31.68 7.27
#